data_AF-A0A0D8B5I4-F1
#
_entry.id   AF-A0A0D8B5I4-F1
#
_cell.length_a   1.000
_cell.length_b   1.000
_cell.length_c   1.000
_cell.angle_alpha   90.00
_cell.angle_beta   90.00
_cell.angle_gamma   90.00
#
_symmetry.space_group_name_H-M   'P 1'
#
loop_
_entity.id
_entity.type
_entity.pdbx_description
1 polymer ?
#
loop_
_entity_poly.entity_id
_entity_poly.type
_entity_poly.pdbx_seq_one_letter_code
_entity_poly.pdbx_strand_id
1 'polypeptide(L)'
;MMGRTHALSGAALWLAVVPFLGREDWLGTYALSLSSHQVIAGGVVAAGAGLLPDIDHPNGRIANTLGPVSRTICRWVSRASGGHRHATHSLLFALAMGVAMSLLADHCRYGWWAALFVLVGFGLRGLGLDFEGHEFWSGLKDCVTAGVAVYLMH
;
A
#
# COMPACT_ATOMS: atom_id res chain seq x y z
N MET A 1 -6.24 -0.20 -17.04
CA MET A 1 -4.84 -0.49 -16.65
C MET A 1 -4.25 0.66 -15.80
N MET A 2 -4.73 0.89 -14.56
CA MET A 2 -4.29 2.06 -13.74
C MET A 2 -3.41 1.68 -12.54
N GLY A 3 -3.80 0.74 -11.69
CA GLY A 3 -2.98 0.44 -10.49
C GLY A 3 -1.50 0.00 -10.66
N ARG A 4 -1.01 -0.44 -11.84
CA ARG A 4 0.41 -0.82 -12.00
C ARG A 4 1.27 0.44 -12.01
N THR A 5 0.81 1.49 -12.68
CA THR A 5 1.51 2.77 -12.70
C THR A 5 1.48 3.45 -11.32
N HIS A 6 0.37 3.34 -10.59
CA HIS A 6 0.27 3.80 -9.19
C HIS A 6 1.22 3.06 -8.24
N ALA A 7 1.30 1.73 -8.37
CA ALA A 7 2.22 0.93 -7.56
C ALA A 7 3.69 1.28 -7.88
N LEU A 8 4.03 1.38 -9.16
CA LEU A 8 5.37 1.75 -9.59
C LEU A 8 5.73 3.18 -9.19
N SER A 9 4.81 4.13 -9.26
CA SER A 9 5.07 5.51 -8.82
C SER A 9 5.27 5.60 -7.30
N GLY A 10 4.51 4.84 -6.52
CA GLY A 10 4.72 4.72 -5.07
C GLY A 10 6.11 4.17 -4.72
N ALA A 11 6.52 3.06 -5.37
CA ALA A 11 7.86 2.50 -5.19
C ALA A 11 8.96 3.47 -5.63
N ALA A 12 8.81 4.11 -6.79
CA ALA A 12 9.78 5.07 -7.31
C ALA A 12 9.94 6.28 -6.40
N LEU A 13 8.83 6.82 -5.87
CA LEU A 13 8.86 7.92 -4.91
C LEU A 13 9.60 7.52 -3.63
N TRP A 14 9.36 6.32 -3.09
CA TRP A 14 10.10 5.81 -1.94
C TRP A 14 11.61 5.77 -2.20
N LEU A 15 12.04 5.18 -3.31
CA LEU A 15 13.46 5.10 -3.66
C LEU A 15 14.09 6.48 -3.86
N ALA A 16 13.34 7.45 -4.38
CA ALA A 16 13.80 8.83 -4.50
C ALA A 16 13.94 9.53 -3.14
N VAL A 17 13.09 9.19 -2.16
CA VAL A 17 13.07 9.81 -0.83
C VAL A 17 14.09 9.20 0.14
N VAL A 18 14.37 7.89 0.04
CA VAL A 18 15.27 7.16 0.95
C VAL A 18 16.63 7.86 1.20
N PRO A 19 17.35 8.39 0.18
CA PRO A 19 18.62 9.08 0.41
C PRO A 19 18.50 10.31 1.33
N PHE A 20 17.35 10.97 1.33
CA PHE A 20 17.07 12.13 2.18
C PHE A 20 16.71 11.72 3.60
N LEU A 21 16.12 10.53 3.80
CA LEU A 21 15.77 10.02 5.13
C LEU A 21 17.01 9.72 5.99
N GLY A 22 18.16 9.42 5.38
CA GLY A 22 19.41 9.17 6.09
C GLY A 22 20.25 10.42 6.40
N ARG A 23 19.77 11.63 6.05
CA ARG A 23 20.53 12.87 6.22
C ARG A 23 20.46 13.42 7.63
N GLU A 24 21.48 13.13 8.43
CA GLU A 24 21.63 13.66 9.80
C GLU A 24 21.69 15.19 9.84
N ASP A 25 22.24 15.84 8.82
CA ASP A 25 22.32 17.30 8.71
C ASP A 25 20.95 17.97 8.60
N TRP A 26 19.93 17.26 8.09
CA TRP A 26 18.57 17.77 7.93
C TRP A 26 17.62 17.26 9.01
N LEU A 27 17.77 15.99 9.40
CA LEU A 27 16.82 15.28 10.25
C LEU A 27 17.33 15.04 11.68
N GLY A 28 18.62 15.28 11.95
CA GLY A 28 19.22 15.07 13.25
C GLY A 28 18.96 13.65 13.78
N THR A 29 18.41 13.54 14.99
CA THR A 29 18.09 12.26 15.63
C THR A 29 16.96 11.47 14.95
N TYR A 30 16.24 12.08 14.01
CA TYR A 30 15.19 11.42 13.24
C TYR A 30 15.70 10.81 11.92
N ALA A 31 17.00 10.99 11.60
CA ALA A 31 17.59 10.35 10.44
C ALA A 31 17.52 8.82 10.56
N LEU A 32 17.13 8.15 9.46
CA LEU A 32 16.93 6.71 9.40
C LEU A 32 18.14 6.03 8.75
N SER A 33 18.73 5.07 9.46
CA SER A 33 19.71 4.14 8.88
C SER A 33 18.99 2.87 8.42
N LEU A 34 18.70 2.80 7.12
CA LEU A 34 17.97 1.68 6.51
C LEU A 34 18.95 0.72 5.83
N SER A 35 18.90 -0.56 6.20
CA SER A 35 19.57 -1.63 5.44
C SER A 35 18.95 -1.79 4.05
N SER A 36 19.67 -2.41 3.11
CA SER A 36 19.14 -2.70 1.77
C SER A 36 17.82 -3.48 1.82
N HIS A 37 17.67 -4.40 2.77
CA HIS A 37 16.43 -5.15 2.97
C HIS A 37 15.26 -4.25 3.40
N GLN A 38 15.49 -3.29 4.31
CA GLN A 38 14.47 -2.34 4.74
C GLN A 38 14.09 -1.36 3.63
N VAL A 39 15.04 -0.96 2.78
CA VAL A 39 14.76 -0.14 1.59
C VAL A 39 13.86 -0.91 0.62
N ILE A 40 14.14 -2.19 0.36
CA ILE A 40 13.31 -3.03 -0.51
C ILE A 40 11.92 -3.23 0.09
N ALA A 41 11.84 -3.57 1.37
CA ALA A 41 10.58 -3.74 2.09
C ALA A 41 9.71 -2.47 2.04
N GLY A 42 10.31 -1.30 2.34
CA GLY A 42 9.65 -0.01 2.24
C GLY A 42 9.16 0.30 0.82
N GLY A 43 9.89 -0.13 -0.21
CA GLY A 43 9.47 0.02 -1.61
C GLY A 43 8.22 -0.78 -1.95
N VAL A 44 8.11 -2.01 -1.45
CA VAL A 44 6.91 -2.85 -1.61
C VAL A 44 5.71 -2.25 -0.86
N VAL A 45 5.91 -1.80 0.38
CA VAL A 45 4.86 -1.13 1.16
C VAL A 45 4.40 0.16 0.47
N ALA A 46 5.34 0.98 -0.03
CA ALA A 46 5.04 2.21 -0.75
C ALA A 46 4.30 1.95 -2.07
N ALA A 47 4.62 0.85 -2.77
CA ALA A 47 3.86 0.42 -3.94
C ALA A 47 2.40 0.10 -3.58
N GLY A 48 2.19 -0.60 -2.46
CA GLY A 48 0.85 -0.84 -1.92
C GLY A 48 0.13 0.44 -1.54
N ALA A 49 0.83 1.37 -0.88
CA ALA A 49 0.27 2.65 -0.47
C ALA A 49 -0.14 3.52 -1.67
N GLY A 50 0.61 3.46 -2.78
CA GLY A 50 0.29 4.16 -4.03
C GLY A 50 -1.04 3.74 -4.66
N LEU A 51 -1.54 2.55 -4.32
CA LEU A 51 -2.84 2.04 -4.74
C LEU A 51 -4.01 2.53 -3.88
N LEU A 52 -3.76 3.02 -2.66
CA LEU A 52 -4.83 3.41 -1.72
C LEU A 52 -5.80 4.46 -2.29
N PRO A 53 -5.36 5.51 -3.03
CA PRO A 53 -6.28 6.50 -3.60
C PRO A 53 -7.36 5.89 -4.50
N ASP A 54 -7.05 4.78 -5.18
CA ASP A 54 -7.96 4.06 -6.10
C ASP A 54 -9.06 3.27 -5.37
N ILE A 55 -9.14 3.33 -4.03
CA ILE A 55 -10.28 2.80 -3.26
C ILE A 55 -11.59 3.54 -3.57
N ASP A 56 -11.51 4.69 -4.26
CA ASP A 56 -12.65 5.43 -4.79
C ASP A 56 -13.10 4.97 -6.20
N HIS A 57 -12.43 3.97 -6.81
CA HIS A 57 -12.68 3.57 -8.19
C HIS A 57 -13.51 2.26 -8.23
N PRO A 58 -14.81 2.30 -8.61
CA PRO A 58 -15.70 1.12 -8.57
C PRO A 58 -15.34 -0.04 -9.51
N ASN A 59 -14.42 0.19 -10.44
CA ASN A 59 -13.90 -0.77 -11.41
C ASN A 59 -12.37 -0.89 -11.31
N GLY A 60 -11.78 -0.31 -10.26
CA GLY A 60 -10.35 -0.34 -9.99
C GLY A 60 -9.88 -1.70 -9.48
N ARG A 61 -8.57 -1.83 -9.26
CA ARG A 61 -7.98 -3.08 -8.78
C ARG A 61 -8.54 -3.48 -7.42
N ILE A 62 -8.62 -2.52 -6.48
CA ILE A 62 -9.17 -2.73 -5.14
C ILE A 62 -10.63 -3.19 -5.18
N ALA A 63 -11.46 -2.62 -6.06
CA ALA A 63 -12.86 -3.00 -6.18
C ALA A 63 -13.07 -4.47 -6.59
N ASN A 64 -12.10 -5.09 -7.28
CA ASN A 64 -12.18 -6.43 -7.82
C ASN A 64 -11.45 -7.49 -6.97
N THR A 65 -11.12 -7.21 -5.70
CA THR A 65 -10.35 -8.13 -4.84
C THR A 65 -11.22 -9.13 -4.09
N LEU A 66 -12.36 -8.69 -3.55
CA LEU A 66 -13.32 -9.49 -2.77
C LEU A 66 -14.71 -9.50 -3.43
N GLY A 67 -14.74 -9.33 -4.75
CA GLY A 67 -15.95 -9.32 -5.54
C GLY A 67 -16.97 -8.27 -5.07
N PRO A 68 -18.22 -8.64 -4.71
CA PRO A 68 -19.27 -7.68 -4.37
C PRO A 68 -18.94 -6.78 -3.18
N VAL A 69 -18.19 -7.26 -2.20
CA VAL A 69 -17.88 -6.53 -0.96
C VAL A 69 -16.99 -5.34 -1.27
N SER A 70 -15.80 -5.60 -1.84
CA SER A 70 -14.86 -4.55 -2.25
C SER A 70 -15.48 -3.56 -3.22
N ARG A 71 -16.31 -4.04 -4.16
CA ARG A 71 -17.00 -3.19 -5.14
C ARG A 71 -18.06 -2.28 -4.52
N THR A 72 -18.69 -2.72 -3.43
CA THR A 72 -19.69 -1.92 -2.71
C THR A 72 -19.01 -0.86 -1.87
N ILE A 73 -17.94 -1.23 -1.15
CA ILE A 73 -17.10 -0.28 -0.40
C ILE A 73 -16.57 0.80 -1.34
N CYS A 74 -15.98 0.43 -2.49
CA CYS A 74 -15.43 1.41 -3.42
C CYS A 74 -16.51 2.35 -3.98
N ARG A 75 -17.75 1.88 -4.18
CA ARG A 75 -18.86 2.75 -4.60
C ARG A 75 -19.26 3.76 -3.53
N TRP A 76 -19.27 3.34 -2.27
CA TRP A 76 -19.55 4.23 -1.14
C TRP A 76 -18.44 5.26 -0.96
N VAL A 77 -17.18 4.83 -0.99
CA VAL A 77 -16.03 5.72 -0.92
C VAL A 77 -16.07 6.71 -2.08
N SER A 78 -16.27 6.25 -3.32
CA SER A 78 -16.40 7.11 -4.49
C SER A 78 -17.44 8.21 -4.29
N ARG A 79 -18.61 7.87 -3.73
CA ARG A 79 -19.65 8.86 -3.44
C ARG A 79 -19.25 9.83 -2.34
N ALA A 80 -18.68 9.31 -1.24
CA ALA A 80 -18.25 10.12 -0.10
C ALA A 80 -17.06 11.04 -0.45
N SER A 81 -16.19 10.61 -1.36
CA SER A 81 -15.01 11.36 -1.79
C SER A 81 -15.30 12.42 -2.85
N GLY A 82 -16.53 12.47 -3.40
CA GLY A 82 -16.91 13.36 -4.50
C GLY A 82 -16.68 12.79 -5.91
N GLY A 83 -16.38 11.50 -6.02
CA GLY A 83 -16.10 10.77 -7.25
C GLY A 83 -14.65 10.28 -7.31
N HIS A 84 -14.29 9.67 -8.44
CA HIS A 84 -12.91 9.24 -8.69
C HIS A 84 -11.99 10.47 -8.79
N ARG A 85 -10.80 10.40 -8.18
CA ARG A 85 -9.75 11.44 -8.20
C ARG A 85 -10.06 12.72 -7.44
N HIS A 86 -10.98 12.66 -6.49
CA HIS A 86 -11.29 13.78 -5.61
C HIS A 86 -10.58 13.61 -4.26
N ALA A 87 -11.32 13.43 -3.17
CA ALA A 87 -10.75 13.47 -1.82
C ALA A 87 -9.61 12.46 -1.62
N THR A 88 -9.71 11.23 -2.15
CA THR A 88 -8.69 10.19 -1.99
C THR A 88 -7.40 10.47 -2.77
N HIS A 89 -7.44 11.37 -3.76
CA HIS A 89 -6.29 11.78 -4.57
C HIS A 89 -5.73 13.14 -4.11
N SER A 90 -5.98 13.51 -2.85
CA SER A 90 -5.46 14.73 -2.25
C SER A 90 -4.23 14.46 -1.38
N LEU A 91 -3.38 15.48 -1.20
CA LEU A 91 -2.27 15.43 -0.24
C LEU A 91 -2.78 15.21 1.19
N LEU A 92 -3.96 15.75 1.52
CA LEU A 92 -4.58 15.57 2.82
C LEU A 92 -4.91 14.09 3.09
N PHE A 93 -5.43 13.37 2.09
CA PHE A 93 -5.67 11.93 2.22
C PHE A 93 -4.37 11.15 2.41
N ALA A 94 -3.32 11.47 1.65
CA ALA A 94 -2.01 10.84 1.81
C ALA A 94 -1.45 11.05 3.22
N LEU A 95 -1.52 12.29 3.74
CA LEU A 95 -1.08 12.61 5.11
C LEU A 95 -1.93 11.87 6.14
N ALA A 96 -3.26 11.89 5.99
CA ALA A 96 -4.18 11.22 6.91
C ALA A 96 -3.92 9.71 6.98
N MET A 97 -3.67 9.06 5.85
CA MET A 97 -3.28 7.64 5.81
C MET A 97 -1.93 7.40 6.47
N GLY A 98 -0.95 8.28 6.28
CA GLY A 98 0.34 8.21 6.98
C GLY A 98 0.18 8.29 8.49
N VAL A 99 -0.61 9.24 8.99
CA VAL A 99 -0.93 9.37 10.42
C VAL A 99 -1.68 8.15 10.93
N ALA A 100 -2.69 7.66 10.20
CA ALA A 100 -3.43 6.47 10.57
C ALA A 100 -2.52 5.25 10.70
N MET A 101 -1.60 5.06 9.75
CA MET A 101 -0.60 3.99 9.80
C MET A 101 0.34 4.13 11.01
N SER A 102 0.81 5.34 11.33
CA SER A 102 1.61 5.59 12.54
C SER A 102 0.84 5.24 13.82
N LEU A 103 -0.41 5.68 13.94
CA LEU A 103 -1.25 5.39 15.11
C LEU A 103 -1.52 3.89 15.25
N LEU A 104 -1.71 3.17 14.14
CA LEU A 104 -1.83 1.72 14.14
C LEU A 104 -0.56 1.05 14.67
N ALA A 105 0.62 1.49 14.23
CA ALA A 105 1.90 0.96 14.69
C ALA A 105 2.07 1.14 16.20
N ASP A 106 1.70 2.32 16.72
CA ASP A 106 1.90 2.68 18.12
C ASP A 106 0.87 2.04 19.07
N HIS A 107 -0.39 1.93 18.64
CA HIS A 107 -1.51 1.62 19.54
C HIS A 107 -2.25 0.31 19.22
N CYS A 108 -2.08 -0.25 18.02
CA CYS A 108 -2.86 -1.41 17.59
C CYS A 108 -2.00 -2.39 16.80
N ARG A 109 -1.17 -3.17 17.53
CA ARG A 109 -0.25 -4.15 16.94
C ARG A 109 -0.93 -5.01 15.87
N TYR A 110 -2.01 -5.71 16.19
CA TYR A 110 -2.67 -6.59 15.21
C TYR A 110 -3.29 -5.82 14.03
N GLY A 111 -3.79 -4.60 14.27
CA GLY A 111 -4.27 -3.72 13.21
C GLY A 111 -3.16 -3.31 12.24
N TRP A 112 -1.99 -2.96 12.77
CA TRP A 112 -0.79 -2.69 11.99
C TRP A 112 -0.37 -3.88 11.11
N TRP A 113 -0.33 -5.08 11.68
CA TRP A 113 -0.02 -6.30 10.94
C TRP A 113 -1.04 -6.58 9.81
N ALA A 114 -2.32 -6.41 10.08
CA ALA A 114 -3.36 -6.55 9.06
C ALA A 114 -3.22 -5.50 7.94
N ALA A 115 -2.91 -4.25 8.29
CA ALA A 115 -2.67 -3.20 7.31
C ALA A 115 -1.43 -3.49 6.44
N LEU A 116 -0.32 -3.93 7.05
CA LEU A 116 0.88 -4.36 6.32
C LEU A 116 0.59 -5.53 5.38
N PHE A 117 -0.15 -6.53 5.81
CA PHE A 117 -0.57 -7.65 4.96
C PHE A 117 -1.29 -7.17 3.69
N VAL A 118 -2.23 -6.24 3.84
CA VAL A 118 -2.99 -5.68 2.72
C VAL A 118 -2.08 -4.85 1.81
N LEU A 119 -1.27 -3.95 2.37
CA LEU A 119 -0.37 -3.09 1.59
C LEU A 119 0.68 -3.89 0.84
N VAL A 120 1.32 -4.87 1.51
CA VAL A 120 2.32 -5.73 0.88
C VAL A 120 1.68 -6.60 -0.20
N GLY A 121 0.51 -7.19 0.05
CA GLY A 121 -0.21 -7.96 -0.98
C GLY A 121 -0.54 -7.13 -2.21
N PHE A 122 -1.06 -5.91 -2.03
CA PHE A 122 -1.31 -4.99 -3.13
C PHE A 122 -0.04 -4.49 -3.80
N GLY A 123 1.03 -4.26 -3.04
CA GLY A 123 2.33 -3.85 -3.55
C GLY A 123 2.94 -4.92 -4.45
N LEU A 124 3.06 -6.16 -3.96
CA LEU A 124 3.59 -7.29 -4.73
C LEU A 124 2.80 -7.51 -6.02
N ARG A 125 1.46 -7.57 -5.93
CA ARG A 125 0.59 -7.70 -7.10
C ARG A 125 0.68 -6.50 -8.04
N GLY A 126 0.79 -5.29 -7.50
CA GLY A 126 0.96 -4.05 -8.25
C GLY A 126 2.28 -4.00 -9.03
N LEU A 127 3.32 -4.60 -8.46
CA LEU A 127 4.65 -4.76 -9.07
C LEU A 127 4.74 -5.95 -10.05
N GLY A 128 3.67 -6.76 -10.17
CA GLY A 128 3.60 -7.89 -11.10
C GLY A 128 4.08 -9.23 -10.52
N LEU A 129 4.15 -9.34 -9.19
CA LEU A 129 4.39 -10.60 -8.48
C LEU A 129 3.05 -11.24 -8.08
N ASP A 130 2.14 -11.40 -9.05
CA ASP A 130 0.85 -12.04 -8.87
C ASP A 130 0.75 -13.40 -9.57
N PHE A 131 -0.07 -14.27 -9.01
CA PHE A 131 -0.32 -15.59 -9.59
C PHE A 131 -1.53 -15.55 -10.51
N GLU A 132 -1.40 -16.08 -11.73
CA GLU A 132 -2.51 -16.23 -12.67
C GLU A 132 -3.01 -17.68 -12.72
N GLY A 133 -4.30 -17.87 -13.06
CA GLY A 133 -4.93 -19.20 -13.14
C GLY A 133 -6.26 -19.28 -12.42
N HIS A 134 -6.54 -20.42 -11.78
CA HIS A 134 -7.80 -20.65 -11.05
C HIS A 134 -7.96 -19.67 -9.87
N GLU A 135 -9.05 -18.89 -9.86
CA GLU A 135 -9.29 -17.74 -8.96
C GLU A 135 -8.98 -18.02 -7.49
N PHE A 136 -9.46 -19.15 -6.96
CA PHE A 136 -9.19 -19.54 -5.58
C PHE A 136 -7.69 -19.79 -5.30
N TRP A 137 -7.01 -20.50 -6.20
CA TRP A 137 -5.62 -20.91 -5.99
C TRP A 137 -4.64 -19.77 -6.23
N SER A 138 -4.91 -18.89 -7.20
CA SER A 138 -4.14 -17.66 -7.38
C SER A 138 -4.30 -16.74 -6.17
N GLY A 139 -5.53 -16.51 -5.71
CA GLY A 139 -5.79 -15.70 -4.52
C GLY A 139 -5.13 -16.25 -3.26
N LEU A 140 -5.16 -17.56 -3.04
CA LEU A 140 -4.48 -18.19 -1.91
C LEU A 140 -2.96 -17.97 -1.97
N LYS A 141 -2.33 -18.14 -3.15
CA LYS A 141 -0.89 -17.93 -3.33
C LYS A 141 -0.48 -16.47 -3.12
N ASP A 142 -1.28 -15.53 -3.63
CA ASP A 142 -1.10 -14.09 -3.39
C ASP A 142 -1.08 -13.81 -1.87
N CYS A 143 -2.08 -14.32 -1.15
CA CYS A 143 -2.19 -14.17 0.30
C CYS A 143 -1.02 -14.81 1.06
N VAL A 144 -0.63 -16.04 0.72
CA VAL A 144 0.51 -16.72 1.36
C VAL A 144 1.80 -15.93 1.13
N THR A 145 2.01 -15.45 -0.10
CA THR A 145 3.21 -14.66 -0.46
C THR A 145 3.25 -13.35 0.32
N ALA A 146 2.12 -12.64 0.44
CA ALA A 146 2.03 -11.44 1.26
C ALA A 146 2.30 -11.72 2.74
N GLY A 147 1.72 -12.81 3.29
CA GLY A 147 1.93 -13.21 4.68
C GLY A 147 3.38 -13.56 5.00
N VAL A 148 4.02 -14.34 4.12
CA VAL A 148 5.45 -14.68 4.24
C VAL A 148 6.31 -13.42 4.13
N ALA A 149 6.02 -12.54 3.18
CA ALA A 149 6.76 -11.28 3.01
C ALA A 149 6.67 -10.41 4.27
N VAL A 150 5.46 -10.21 4.81
CA VAL A 150 5.28 -9.42 6.05
C VAL A 150 5.99 -10.07 7.24
N TYR A 151 5.94 -11.40 7.36
CA TYR A 151 6.66 -12.12 8.41
C TYR A 151 8.19 -11.95 8.32
N LEU A 152 8.75 -11.92 7.11
CA LEU A 152 10.18 -11.71 6.89
C LEU A 152 10.61 -10.24 7.05
N MET A 153 9.68 -9.30 6.98
CA MET A 153 9.92 -7.86 7.11
C MET A 153 9.88 -7.35 8.56
N HIS A 154 9.36 -8.13 9.50
CA HIS A 154 9.26 -7.79 10.92
C HIS A 154 10.49 -8.25 11.71
#